data_AF-A0A1B0DR40-F1
#
_entry.id   AF-A0A1B0DR40-F1
#
_cell.length_a   1.000
_cell.length_b   1.000
_cell.length_c   1.000
_cell.angle_alpha   90.00
_cell.angle_beta   90.00
_cell.angle_gamma   90.00
#
_symmetry.space_group_name_H-M   'P 1'
#
loop_
_entity.id
_entity.type
_entity.pdbx_description
1 polymer ?
#
loop_
_entity_poly.entity_id
_entity_poly.type
_entity_poly.pdbx_seq_one_letter_code
_entity_poly.pdbx_strand_id
1 'polypeptide(L)'
;MNDEFMPILGSPKHIDKSSDYNYLHPWLGTGLLTSSGVKWHSRRKILTPAFHFKILEDFIDVFSEQSSILASKLAVEVEKESFNIFPYVTLCTLDIVCETAMGRQVNAQSNSDSEYVKAVYDDRIR
;
A
#
# COMPACT_ATOMS: atom_id res chain seq x y z
N MET A 1 -14.62 17.81 -18.12
CA MET A 1 -13.80 16.58 -18.26
C MET A 1 -14.02 15.59 -17.11
N ASN A 2 -14.29 16.03 -15.87
CA ASN A 2 -14.58 15.11 -14.76
C ASN A 2 -16.05 14.61 -14.70
N ASP A 3 -17.00 15.34 -15.29
CA ASP A 3 -18.43 15.03 -15.13
C ASP A 3 -18.90 13.77 -15.88
N GLU A 4 -18.19 13.33 -16.92
CA GLU A 4 -18.57 12.14 -17.70
C GLU A 4 -18.27 10.83 -16.97
N PHE A 5 -17.23 10.79 -16.14
CA PHE A 5 -16.80 9.57 -15.45
C PHE A 5 -17.45 9.38 -14.08
N MET A 6 -17.92 10.46 -13.45
CA MET A 6 -18.57 10.41 -12.13
C MET A 6 -19.80 9.50 -12.07
N PRO A 7 -20.70 9.47 -13.07
CA PRO A 7 -21.83 8.53 -13.09
C PRO A 7 -21.40 7.06 -13.06
N ILE A 8 -20.22 6.75 -13.60
CA ILE A 8 -19.68 5.39 -13.66
C ILE A 8 -18.92 5.08 -12.36
N LEU A 9 -17.95 5.91 -11.97
CA LEU A 9 -17.08 5.69 -10.81
C LEU A 9 -17.83 5.78 -9.47
N GLY A 10 -18.90 6.60 -9.41
CA GLY A 10 -19.77 6.72 -8.25
C GLY A 10 -20.90 5.70 -8.20
N SER A 11 -21.07 4.88 -9.25
CA SER A 11 -22.17 3.93 -9.32
C SER A 11 -21.98 2.77 -8.32
N PRO A 12 -22.94 2.49 -7.44
CA PRO A 12 -22.89 1.32 -6.58
C PRO A 12 -23.14 0.01 -7.36
N LYS A 13 -23.53 0.10 -8.63
CA LYS A 13 -23.84 -1.05 -9.50
C LYS A 13 -22.68 -1.43 -10.42
N HIS A 14 -21.90 -0.46 -10.90
CA HIS A 14 -20.83 -0.68 -11.89
C HIS A 14 -19.48 -0.83 -11.17
N ILE A 15 -19.35 -1.92 -10.42
CA ILE A 15 -18.17 -2.19 -9.57
C ILE A 15 -17.30 -3.35 -10.07
N ASP A 16 -17.65 -3.93 -11.21
CA ASP A 16 -16.85 -4.98 -11.85
C ASP A 16 -15.50 -4.42 -12.31
N LYS A 17 -14.45 -5.20 -12.07
CA LYS A 17 -13.07 -4.82 -12.38
C LYS A 17 -12.71 -5.18 -13.82
N SER A 18 -11.83 -4.39 -14.43
CA SER A 18 -11.31 -4.74 -15.76
C SER A 18 -10.59 -6.08 -15.73
N SER A 19 -10.45 -6.71 -16.89
CA SER A 19 -9.69 -7.97 -17.04
C SER A 19 -8.25 -7.87 -16.56
N ASP A 20 -7.69 -6.66 -16.46
CA ASP A 20 -6.33 -6.42 -15.96
C ASP A 20 -6.18 -6.83 -14.49
N TYR A 21 -7.27 -6.79 -13.71
CA TYR A 21 -7.23 -7.24 -12.31
C TYR A 21 -7.03 -8.76 -12.19
N ASN A 22 -7.17 -9.53 -13.29
CA ASN A 22 -6.87 -10.96 -13.30
C ASN A 22 -5.38 -11.24 -13.03
N TYR A 23 -4.48 -10.32 -13.41
CA TYR A 23 -3.05 -10.44 -13.10
C TYR A 23 -2.78 -10.40 -11.59
N LEU A 24 -3.68 -9.78 -10.81
CA LEU A 24 -3.57 -9.70 -9.35
C LEU A 24 -4.20 -10.90 -8.62
N HIS A 25 -4.94 -11.77 -9.30
CA HIS A 25 -5.59 -12.92 -8.66
C HIS A 25 -4.63 -13.94 -8.04
N PRO A 26 -3.47 -14.29 -8.65
CA PRO A 26 -2.51 -15.19 -8.03
C PRO A 26 -2.00 -14.69 -6.67
N TRP A 27 -1.87 -13.36 -6.51
CA TRP A 27 -1.34 -12.73 -5.31
C TRP A 27 -2.44 -12.36 -4.29
N LEU A 28 -3.48 -11.64 -4.73
CA LEU A 28 -4.52 -11.07 -3.86
C LEU A 28 -5.80 -11.90 -3.82
N GLY A 29 -5.87 -12.98 -4.60
CA GLY A 29 -7.07 -13.80 -4.75
C GLY A 29 -8.26 -12.95 -5.18
N THR A 30 -9.42 -13.24 -4.61
CA THR A 30 -10.66 -12.45 -4.75
C THR A 30 -10.92 -11.62 -3.47
N GLY A 31 -9.91 -10.83 -3.09
CA GLY A 31 -9.92 -9.89 -1.96
C GLY A 31 -10.64 -8.57 -2.26
N LEU A 32 -10.44 -7.54 -1.42
CA LEU A 32 -11.16 -6.26 -1.55
C LEU A 32 -10.93 -5.56 -2.89
N LEU A 33 -9.69 -5.62 -3.42
CA LEU A 33 -9.31 -4.94 -4.65
C LEU A 33 -9.86 -5.63 -5.92
N THR A 34 -9.96 -6.96 -5.88
CA THR A 34 -10.22 -7.82 -7.04
C THR A 34 -11.61 -8.46 -7.04
N SER A 35 -12.37 -8.35 -5.95
CA SER A 35 -13.76 -8.84 -5.89
C SER A 35 -14.76 -7.78 -6.35
N SER A 36 -15.94 -8.24 -6.78
CA SER A 36 -17.09 -7.39 -7.12
C SER A 36 -18.37 -7.87 -6.43
N GLY A 37 -19.49 -7.18 -6.69
CA GLY A 37 -20.82 -7.52 -6.18
C GLY A 37 -20.91 -7.63 -4.66
N VAL A 38 -21.71 -8.60 -4.19
CA VAL A 38 -22.00 -8.81 -2.76
C VAL A 38 -20.74 -9.09 -1.95
N LYS A 39 -19.77 -9.81 -2.52
CA LYS A 39 -18.50 -10.14 -1.85
C LYS A 39 -17.69 -8.89 -1.53
N TRP A 40 -17.61 -7.96 -2.49
CA TRP A 40 -16.96 -6.68 -2.31
C TRP A 40 -17.68 -5.82 -1.27
N HIS A 41 -19.01 -5.69 -1.36
CA HIS A 41 -19.80 -4.90 -0.42
C HIS A 41 -19.64 -5.39 1.03
N SER A 42 -19.71 -6.70 1.25
CA SER A 42 -19.54 -7.30 2.58
C SER A 42 -18.16 -6.99 3.16
N ARG A 43 -17.09 -7.19 2.38
CA ARG A 43 -15.71 -6.94 2.83
C ARG A 43 -15.45 -5.45 3.06
N ARG A 44 -15.94 -4.58 2.18
CA ARG A 44 -15.80 -3.12 2.35
C ARG A 44 -16.49 -2.65 3.62
N LYS A 45 -17.71 -3.15 3.89
CA LYS A 45 -18.44 -2.80 5.12
C LYS A 45 -17.66 -3.16 6.40
N ILE A 46 -16.95 -4.28 6.41
CA ILE A 46 -16.15 -4.73 7.55
C ILE A 46 -14.85 -3.91 7.67
N LEU A 47 -14.22 -3.55 6.56
CA LEU A 47 -12.89 -2.90 6.54
C LEU A 47 -12.95 -1.37 6.66
N THR A 48 -14.00 -0.71 6.17
CA THR A 48 -14.10 0.77 6.19
C THR A 48 -13.91 1.38 7.59
N PRO A 49 -14.42 0.80 8.69
CA PRO A 49 -14.18 1.33 10.03
C PRO A 49 -12.70 1.44 10.40
N ALA A 50 -11.83 0.56 9.88
CA ALA A 50 -10.39 0.57 10.12
C ALA A 50 -9.66 1.80 9.52
N PHE A 51 -10.33 2.53 8.63
CA PHE A 51 -9.83 3.76 7.99
C PHE A 51 -10.54 5.01 8.50
N HIS A 52 -11.23 4.92 9.65
CA HIS A 52 -11.84 6.07 10.29
C HIS A 52 -10.76 6.99 10.89
N PHE A 53 -10.95 8.32 10.85
CA PHE A 53 -9.92 9.30 11.24
C PHE A 53 -9.24 9.04 12.58
N LYS A 54 -10.02 8.63 13.60
CA LYS A 54 -9.49 8.27 14.92
C LYS A 54 -8.42 7.16 14.88
N ILE A 55 -8.54 6.19 13.98
CA ILE A 55 -7.54 5.13 13.80
C ILE A 55 -6.34 5.65 13.00
N LEU A 56 -6.58 6.57 12.05
CA LEU A 56 -5.48 7.21 11.31
C LEU A 56 -4.62 8.10 12.21
N GLU A 57 -5.20 8.70 13.26
CA GLU A 57 -4.45 9.42 14.28
C GLU A 57 -3.45 8.50 14.99
N ASP A 58 -3.83 7.26 15.30
CA ASP A 58 -2.93 6.27 15.90
C ASP A 58 -1.78 5.87 14.94
N PHE A 59 -1.91 6.11 13.63
CA PHE A 59 -0.85 5.83 12.65
C PHE A 59 0.19 6.94 12.55
N ILE A 60 -0.06 8.13 13.11
CA ILE A 60 0.86 9.27 13.06
C ILE A 60 2.20 8.91 13.72
N ASP A 61 2.16 8.20 14.85
CA ASP A 61 3.35 7.76 15.56
C ASP A 61 4.22 6.84 14.69
N VAL A 62 3.58 5.88 14.01
CA VAL A 62 4.25 4.97 13.06
C VAL A 62 4.86 5.76 11.90
N PHE A 63 4.13 6.72 11.32
CA PHE A 63 4.66 7.55 10.24
C PHE A 63 5.87 8.37 10.71
N SER A 64 5.83 8.91 11.93
CA SER A 64 6.92 9.70 12.49
C SER A 64 8.18 8.85 12.73
N GLU A 65 8.02 7.66 13.28
CA GLU A 65 9.12 6.71 13.49
C GLU A 65 9.75 6.29 12.16
N GLN A 66 8.95 5.78 11.22
CA GLN A 66 9.45 5.29 9.93
C GLN A 66 10.05 6.41 9.07
N SER A 67 9.52 7.64 9.17
CA SER A 67 10.09 8.82 8.50
C SER A 67 11.44 9.24 9.11
N SER A 68 11.61 9.10 10.42
CA SER A 68 12.88 9.39 11.11
C SER A 68 13.97 8.39 10.73
N ILE A 69 13.60 7.11 10.57
CA ILE A 69 14.48 6.08 10.02
C ILE A 69 14.86 6.42 8.58
N LEU A 70 13.89 6.76 7.74
CA LEU A 70 14.13 7.16 6.35
C LEU A 70 15.09 8.35 6.27
N ALA A 71 14.87 9.40 7.07
CA ALA A 71 15.74 10.57 7.11
C ALA A 71 17.18 10.20 7.48
N SER A 72 17.35 9.30 8.45
CA SER A 72 18.67 8.78 8.84
C SER A 72 19.35 7.99 7.71
N LYS A 73 18.58 7.23 6.92
CA LYS A 73 19.09 6.50 5.75
C LYS A 73 19.44 7.43 4.59
N LEU A 74 18.71 8.54 4.42
CA LEU A 74 19.00 9.55 3.40
C LEU A 74 20.18 10.44 3.76
N ALA A 75 20.52 10.57 5.05
CA ALA A 75 21.66 11.37 5.51
C ALA A 75 22.99 10.94 4.87
N VAL A 76 23.16 9.66 4.52
CA VAL A 76 24.38 9.15 3.86
C VAL A 76 24.49 9.56 2.38
N GLU A 77 23.40 10.07 1.80
CA GLU A 77 23.31 10.48 0.40
C GLU A 77 23.49 11.99 0.22
N VAL A 78 23.58 12.77 1.32
CA VAL A 78 23.60 14.25 1.30
C VAL A 78 24.78 14.84 0.53
N GLU A 79 25.93 14.16 0.53
CA GLU A 79 27.13 14.61 -0.19
C GLU A 79 27.14 14.20 -1.67
N LYS A 80 26.16 13.41 -2.13
CA LYS A 80 26.09 12.98 -3.53
C LYS A 80 25.36 14.03 -4.37
N GLU A 81 25.83 14.21 -5.61
CA GLU A 81 25.19 15.11 -6.58
C GLU A 81 23.75 14.66 -6.91
N SER A 82 23.54 13.34 -7.02
CA SER A 82 22.22 12.75 -7.22
C SER A 82 22.20 11.29 -6.78
N PHE A 83 21.01 10.78 -6.43
CA PHE A 83 20.78 9.37 -6.11
C PHE A 83 19.34 8.97 -6.42
N ASN A 84 19.09 7.67 -6.53
CA ASN A 84 17.75 7.14 -6.74
C ASN A 84 17.01 6.99 -5.40
N ILE A 85 16.01 7.83 -5.15
CA ILE A 85 15.20 7.82 -3.92
C ILE A 85 14.16 6.67 -3.89
N PHE A 86 13.82 6.11 -5.05
CA PHE A 86 12.70 5.17 -5.19
C PHE A 86 12.82 3.92 -4.30
N PRO A 87 14.00 3.28 -4.13
CA PRO A 87 14.16 2.16 -3.20
C PRO A 87 13.91 2.57 -1.74
N TYR A 88 14.43 3.71 -1.30
CA TYR A 88 14.28 4.20 0.07
C TYR A 88 12.80 4.42 0.43
N VAL A 89 12.07 5.13 -0.45
CA VAL A 89 10.64 5.39 -0.24
C VAL A 89 9.81 4.11 -0.33
N THR A 90 10.18 3.17 -1.20
CA THR A 90 9.49 1.88 -1.30
C THR A 90 9.61 1.09 0.01
N LEU A 91 10.81 0.99 0.58
CA LEU A 91 11.04 0.27 1.85
C LEU A 91 10.34 0.95 3.02
N CYS A 92 10.40 2.29 3.11
CA CYS A 92 9.68 3.05 4.13
C CYS A 92 8.16 2.87 4.03
N THR A 93 7.61 2.94 2.81
CA THR A 93 6.17 2.70 2.57
C THR A 93 5.77 1.29 2.99
N LEU A 94 6.62 0.30 2.74
CA LEU A 94 6.36 -1.08 3.12
C LEU A 94 6.30 -1.25 4.64
N ASP A 95 7.27 -0.68 5.37
CA ASP A 95 7.27 -0.70 6.84
C ASP A 95 6.02 -0.02 7.41
N ILE A 96 5.69 1.17 6.90
CA ILE A 96 4.49 1.91 7.30
C ILE A 96 3.21 1.07 7.10
N VAL A 97 3.03 0.48 5.93
CA VAL A 97 1.81 -0.29 5.61
C VAL A 97 1.74 -1.58 6.44
N CYS A 98 2.85 -2.29 6.61
CA CYS A 98 2.88 -3.50 7.42
C CYS A 98 2.62 -3.21 8.91
N GLU A 99 3.15 -2.12 9.43
CA GLU A 99 2.97 -1.76 10.84
C GLU A 99 1.56 -1.24 11.10
N THR A 100 1.05 -0.32 10.28
CA THR A 100 -0.30 0.26 10.45
C THR A 100 -1.42 -0.73 10.14
N ALA A 101 -1.33 -1.48 9.04
CA ALA A 101 -2.42 -2.35 8.60
C ALA A 101 -2.33 -3.79 9.17
N MET A 102 -1.12 -4.27 9.49
CA MET A 102 -0.90 -5.66 9.94
C MET A 102 -0.41 -5.76 11.39
N GLY A 103 -0.05 -4.63 12.03
CA GLY A 103 0.50 -4.63 13.39
C GLY A 103 1.86 -5.33 13.48
N ARG A 104 2.65 -5.34 12.39
CA ARG A 104 3.92 -6.06 12.29
C ARG A 104 5.03 -5.16 11.78
N GLN A 105 6.11 -5.09 12.53
CA GLN A 105 7.36 -4.46 12.13
C GLN A 105 8.16 -5.42 11.26
N VAL A 106 8.20 -5.16 9.95
CA VAL A 106 8.98 -5.96 8.97
C VAL A 106 10.43 -5.49 8.90
N ASN A 107 10.69 -4.23 9.27
CA ASN A 107 12.01 -3.60 9.26
C ASN A 107 12.68 -3.64 7.88
N ALA A 108 11.88 -3.45 6.82
CA ALA A 108 12.30 -3.44 5.43
C ALA A 108 13.40 -2.40 5.15
N GLN A 109 13.37 -1.23 5.80
CA GLN A 109 14.42 -0.21 5.68
C GLN A 109 15.79 -0.65 6.22
N SER A 110 15.82 -1.66 7.09
CA SER A 110 17.03 -2.21 7.69
C SER A 110 17.43 -3.57 7.10
N ASN A 111 16.46 -4.33 6.58
CA ASN A 111 16.66 -5.63 5.96
C ASN A 111 15.99 -5.69 4.57
N SER A 112 16.56 -4.94 3.62
CA SER A 112 16.09 -4.87 2.23
C SER A 112 16.19 -6.20 1.48
N ASP A 113 16.92 -7.17 2.03
CA ASP A 113 17.12 -8.51 1.45
C ASP A 113 16.16 -9.57 1.98
N SER A 114 15.21 -9.19 2.85
CA SER A 114 14.24 -10.13 3.39
C SER A 114 13.39 -10.78 2.28
N GLU A 115 12.98 -12.02 2.52
CA GLU A 115 12.15 -12.79 1.59
C GLU A 115 10.85 -12.04 1.24
N TYR A 116 10.26 -11.34 2.21
CA TYR A 116 9.07 -10.52 2.00
C TYR A 116 9.33 -9.33 1.06
N VAL A 117 10.41 -8.58 1.26
CA VAL A 117 10.79 -7.47 0.38
C VAL A 117 11.02 -7.99 -1.03
N LYS A 118 11.76 -9.09 -1.18
CA LYS A 118 12.02 -9.72 -2.49
C LYS A 118 10.75 -10.18 -3.19
N ALA A 119 9.83 -10.83 -2.47
CA ALA A 119 8.55 -11.25 -3.03
C ALA A 119 7.72 -10.06 -3.54
N VAL A 120 7.72 -8.93 -2.83
CA VAL A 120 7.02 -7.70 -3.26
C VAL A 120 7.68 -7.05 -4.49
N TYR A 121 9.01 -7.15 -4.63
CA TYR A 121 9.72 -6.67 -5.81
C TYR A 121 9.58 -7.58 -7.03
N ASP A 122 9.64 -8.90 -6.84
CA ASP A 122 9.50 -9.88 -7.93
C ASP A 122 8.11 -9.81 -8.59
N ASP A 123 7.07 -9.51 -7.82
CA ASP A 123 5.71 -9.33 -8.35
C ASP A 123 5.56 -8.05 -9.19
N ARG A 124 6.46 -7.06 -9.06
CA ARG A 124 6.45 -5.87 -9.94
C ARG A 124 6.92 -6.16 -11.37
N ILE A 125 7.49 -7.33 -11.66
CA ILE A 125 8.19 -7.63 -12.94
C ILE A 125 7.54 -8.81 -13.70
N ARG A 126 6.36 -9.29 -13.31
CA ARG A 126 5.58 -10.27 -14.09
C ARG A 126 4.34 -9.64 -14.72
#